data_AF-A0AA90GAS6-F1
#
_entry.id   AF-A0AA90GAS6-F1
#
_cell.length_a   1.000
_cell.length_b   1.000
_cell.length_c   1.000
_cell.angle_alpha   90.00
_cell.angle_beta   90.00
_cell.angle_gamma   90.00
#
_symmetry.space_group_name_H-M   'P 1'
#
loop_
_entity.id
_entity.type
_entity.pdbx_description
1 polymer ?
#
loop_
_entity_poly.entity_id
_entity_poly.type
_entity_poly.pdbx_seq_one_letter_code
_entity_poly.pdbx_strand_id
1 'polypeptide(L)'
;MDEHRDPPVRLDYFRLVKRLNEHLASLGQERIDEDIQEAWAGYFQEMALTQDEIDTIGPWYSKHYSISLSIPSLRQCVEHLRRHSTLPDRRITGGTESDAVAILEACAALELDRYRLSDALFQAAALVHHAAYRVDLPNIDPEYIRQEIEGRARLADYFSRDILNEAQKGVGAAAKLGRTLFPRH
;
A
#
# COMPACT_ATOMS: atom_id res chain seq x y z
N MET A 1 -12.61 -36.36 0.37
CA MET A 1 -12.31 -34.91 0.34
C MET A 1 -11.18 -34.71 1.32
N ASP A 2 -9.96 -34.59 0.82
CA ASP A 2 -8.83 -34.21 1.67
C ASP A 2 -9.05 -32.77 2.11
N GLU A 3 -9.26 -32.56 3.41
CA GLU A 3 -9.04 -31.25 4.02
C GLU A 3 -7.59 -30.88 3.71
N HIS A 4 -7.38 -29.94 2.77
CA HIS A 4 -6.13 -29.17 2.73
C HIS A 4 -6.07 -28.36 4.02
N ARG A 5 -5.66 -29.02 5.12
CA ARG A 5 -5.20 -28.30 6.30
C ARG A 5 -3.86 -27.73 5.93
N ASP A 6 -3.79 -26.41 5.88
CA ASP A 6 -2.50 -25.74 5.78
C ASP A 6 -1.57 -26.27 6.88
N PRO A 7 -0.29 -26.50 6.55
CA PRO A 7 0.66 -27.01 7.52
C PRO A 7 0.70 -26.08 8.75
N PRO A 8 0.74 -26.62 9.97
CA PRO A 8 0.70 -25.82 11.18
C PRO A 8 1.83 -24.78 11.17
N VAL A 9 1.48 -23.53 11.49
CA VAL A 9 2.43 -22.41 11.48
C VAL A 9 3.51 -22.67 12.53
N ARG A 10 4.78 -22.64 12.09
CA ARG A 10 5.90 -22.94 12.99
C ARG A 10 6.18 -21.77 13.93
N LEU A 11 6.59 -22.10 15.16
CA LEU A 11 6.83 -21.13 16.26
C LEU A 11 7.91 -20.08 15.91
N ASP A 12 8.88 -20.43 15.08
CA ASP A 12 9.91 -19.50 14.60
C ASP A 12 9.32 -18.32 13.83
N TYR A 13 8.29 -18.54 13.01
CA TYR A 13 7.63 -17.46 12.27
C TYR A 13 6.84 -16.51 13.17
N PHE A 14 6.22 -17.01 14.25
CA PHE A 14 5.62 -16.13 15.26
C PHE A 14 6.66 -15.21 15.91
N ARG A 15 7.88 -15.71 16.16
CA ARG A 15 8.97 -14.88 16.71
C ARG A 15 9.41 -13.82 15.71
N LEU A 16 9.44 -14.14 14.42
CA LEU A 16 9.73 -13.18 13.36
C LEU A 16 8.65 -12.09 13.26
N VAL A 17 7.36 -12.44 13.37
CA VAL A 17 6.27 -11.44 13.40
C VAL A 17 6.44 -10.50 14.58
N LYS A 18 6.68 -11.02 15.78
CA LYS A 18 6.92 -10.20 16.97
C LYS A 18 8.12 -9.27 16.80
N ARG A 19 9.23 -9.78 16.27
CA ARG A 19 10.44 -9.01 15.99
C ARG A 19 10.19 -7.90 14.96
N LEU A 20 9.44 -8.19 13.89
CA LEU A 20 9.05 -7.14 12.95
C LEU A 20 8.21 -6.07 13.64
N ASN A 21 7.26 -6.48 14.47
CA ASN A 21 6.37 -5.55 15.19
C ASN A 21 7.12 -4.64 16.18
N GLU A 22 8.23 -5.12 16.76
CA GLU A 22 9.14 -4.30 17.58
C GLU A 22 9.78 -3.19 16.74
N HIS A 23 10.25 -3.48 15.53
CA HIS A 23 10.81 -2.47 14.62
C HIS A 23 9.76 -1.44 14.17
N LEU A 24 8.49 -1.87 14.09
CA LEU A 24 7.37 -1.01 13.73
C LEU A 24 6.80 -0.22 14.93
N ALA A 25 7.43 -0.26 16.12
CA ALA A 25 6.95 0.42 17.33
C ALA A 25 6.57 1.90 17.13
N SER A 26 7.31 2.63 16.28
CA SER A 26 7.07 4.04 15.95
C SER A 26 5.72 4.31 15.27
N LEU A 27 5.13 3.30 14.63
CA LEU A 27 3.86 3.39 13.92
C LEU A 27 2.64 3.40 14.85
N GLY A 28 2.83 3.07 16.14
CA GLY A 28 1.77 3.18 17.15
C GLY A 28 0.59 2.22 16.88
N GLN A 29 -0.57 2.77 16.53
CA GLN A 29 -1.76 1.97 16.16
C GLN A 29 -1.63 1.35 14.77
N GLU A 30 -0.71 1.85 13.95
CA GLU A 30 -0.47 1.36 12.60
C GLU A 30 0.51 0.15 12.57
N ARG A 31 0.44 -0.68 13.61
CA ARG A 31 1.28 -1.86 13.78
C ARG A 31 0.51 -3.12 13.41
N ILE A 32 1.21 -4.24 13.35
CA ILE A 32 0.56 -5.53 13.16
C ILE A 32 -0.25 -5.81 14.44
N ASP A 33 -1.56 -5.95 14.26
CA ASP A 33 -2.48 -6.28 15.35
C ASP A 33 -2.14 -7.66 15.94
N GLU A 34 -2.25 -7.78 17.26
CA GLU A 34 -1.98 -9.02 17.98
C GLU A 34 -2.94 -10.14 17.55
N ASP A 35 -4.19 -9.77 17.26
CA ASP A 35 -5.27 -10.69 16.86
C ASP A 35 -5.01 -11.36 15.51
N ILE A 36 -4.12 -10.81 14.68
CA ILE A 36 -3.80 -11.34 13.34
C ILE A 36 -2.38 -11.91 13.22
N GLN A 37 -1.64 -12.04 14.33
CA GLN A 37 -0.25 -12.52 14.30
C GLN A 37 -0.10 -13.93 13.72
N GLU A 38 -1.09 -14.81 13.93
CA GLU A 38 -1.07 -16.16 13.36
C GLU A 38 -1.16 -16.14 11.84
N ALA A 39 -2.07 -15.33 11.28
CA ALA A 39 -2.17 -15.15 9.84
C ALA A 39 -0.86 -14.58 9.26
N TRP A 40 -0.28 -13.57 9.92
CA TRP A 40 1.02 -13.01 9.55
C TRP A 40 2.14 -14.05 9.57
N ALA A 41 2.19 -14.90 10.59
CA ALA A 41 3.19 -15.95 10.70
C ALA A 41 3.03 -17.01 9.60
N GLY A 42 1.79 -17.31 9.20
CA GLY A 42 1.50 -18.11 8.00
C GLY A 42 2.11 -17.50 6.73
N TYR A 43 1.88 -16.22 6.47
CA TYR A 43 2.48 -15.54 5.32
C TYR A 43 4.02 -15.48 5.39
N PHE A 44 4.60 -15.34 6.59
CA PHE A 44 6.06 -15.35 6.75
C PHE A 44 6.64 -16.71 6.40
N GLN A 45 5.94 -17.78 6.77
CA GLN A 45 6.29 -19.14 6.40
C GLN A 45 6.22 -19.35 4.89
N GLU A 46 5.15 -18.90 4.25
CA GLU A 46 5.00 -18.97 2.78
C GLU A 46 6.10 -18.22 2.04
N MET A 47 6.50 -17.04 2.54
CA MET A 47 7.57 -16.23 1.96
C MET A 47 8.97 -16.74 2.29
N ALA A 48 9.07 -17.74 3.17
CA ALA A 48 10.31 -18.23 3.78
C ALA A 48 11.16 -17.06 4.30
N LEU A 49 10.54 -16.18 5.10
CA LEU A 49 11.22 -15.01 5.65
C LEU A 49 12.30 -15.40 6.65
N THR A 50 13.43 -14.74 6.54
CA THR A 50 14.57 -14.89 7.44
C THR A 50 14.64 -13.77 8.46
N GLN A 51 15.37 -13.98 9.56
CA GLN A 51 15.57 -12.94 10.56
C GLN A 51 16.33 -11.73 10.00
N ASP A 52 17.35 -11.95 9.19
CA ASP A 52 18.16 -10.87 8.58
C ASP A 52 17.31 -9.95 7.68
N GLU A 53 16.35 -10.53 6.96
CA GLU A 53 15.39 -9.76 6.16
C GLU A 53 14.47 -8.92 7.03
N ILE A 54 13.96 -9.47 8.14
CA ILE A 54 13.15 -8.72 9.11
C ILE A 54 13.95 -7.57 9.72
N ASP A 55 15.20 -7.82 10.08
CA ASP A 55 16.10 -6.82 10.68
C ASP A 55 16.53 -5.73 9.72
N THR A 56 16.44 -5.99 8.41
CA THR A 56 16.68 -4.99 7.38
C THR A 56 15.40 -4.23 7.04
N ILE A 57 14.28 -4.95 6.84
CA ILE A 57 13.01 -4.38 6.38
C ILE A 57 12.33 -3.57 7.47
N GLY A 58 12.30 -4.05 8.72
CA GLY A 58 11.57 -3.41 9.81
C GLY A 58 12.01 -1.96 10.06
N PRO A 59 13.30 -1.70 10.36
CA PRO A 59 13.80 -0.34 10.57
C PRO A 59 13.66 0.53 9.33
N TRP A 60 13.90 -0.02 8.15
CA TRP A 60 13.72 0.69 6.89
C TRP A 60 12.27 1.14 6.68
N TYR A 61 11.31 0.24 6.90
CA TYR A 61 9.89 0.52 6.71
C TYR A 61 9.43 1.62 7.67
N SER A 62 9.78 1.48 8.96
CA SER A 62 9.54 2.45 10.03
C SER A 62 10.08 3.86 9.73
N LYS A 63 11.18 3.96 8.96
CA LYS A 63 11.77 5.23 8.53
C LYS A 63 11.01 5.89 7.38
N HIS A 64 10.46 5.09 6.46
CA HIS A 64 9.96 5.58 5.16
C HIS A 64 8.44 5.58 5.00
N TYR A 65 7.72 4.84 5.85
CA TYR A 65 6.26 4.76 5.86
C TYR A 65 5.74 5.27 7.19
N SER A 66 4.58 5.92 7.17
CA SER A 66 3.87 6.29 8.40
C SER A 66 2.63 5.42 8.68
N ILE A 67 2.34 4.50 7.76
CA ILE A 67 1.15 3.66 7.76
C ILE A 67 1.51 2.18 8.03
N SER A 68 0.50 1.37 8.32
CA SER A 68 0.65 -0.06 8.60
C SER A 68 1.29 -0.80 7.45
N LEU A 69 2.18 -1.73 7.81
CA LEU A 69 2.72 -2.69 6.87
C LEU A 69 1.61 -3.64 6.43
N SER A 70 1.48 -3.85 5.12
CA SER A 70 0.62 -4.87 4.54
C SER A 70 1.44 -6.06 4.03
N ILE A 71 0.84 -7.24 3.92
CA ILE A 71 1.50 -8.42 3.33
C ILE A 71 1.98 -8.15 1.89
N PRO A 72 1.20 -7.51 1.00
CA PRO A 72 1.71 -7.09 -0.31
C PRO A 72 2.93 -6.17 -0.24
N SER A 73 2.91 -5.15 0.64
CA SER A 73 4.05 -4.25 0.82
C SER A 73 5.29 -4.98 1.33
N LEU A 74 5.12 -5.89 2.30
CA LEU A 74 6.20 -6.72 2.81
C LEU A 74 6.80 -7.59 1.70
N ARG A 75 5.97 -8.25 0.91
CA ARG A 75 6.42 -9.05 -0.23
C ARG A 75 7.24 -8.22 -1.20
N GLN A 76 6.80 -7.01 -1.52
CA GLN A 76 7.54 -6.09 -2.38
C GLN A 76 8.90 -5.71 -1.78
N CYS A 77 8.98 -5.46 -0.47
CA CYS A 77 10.25 -5.16 0.21
C CYS A 77 11.21 -6.35 0.15
N VAL A 78 10.71 -7.57 0.42
CA VAL A 78 11.48 -8.81 0.37
C VAL A 78 12.02 -9.07 -1.02
N GLU A 79 11.16 -8.98 -2.05
CA GLU A 79 11.57 -9.17 -3.43
C GLU A 79 12.62 -8.14 -3.86
N HIS A 80 12.46 -6.89 -3.45
CA HIS A 80 13.44 -5.84 -3.73
C HIS A 80 14.78 -6.14 -3.04
N LEU A 81 14.75 -6.45 -1.74
CA LEU A 81 15.94 -6.77 -0.95
C LEU A 81 16.67 -8.00 -1.51
N ARG A 82 15.96 -9.07 -1.87
CA ARG A 82 16.54 -10.27 -2.48
C ARG A 82 17.17 -9.98 -3.84
N ARG A 83 16.52 -9.16 -4.67
CA ARG A 83 16.99 -8.83 -6.02
C ARG A 83 18.18 -7.87 -6.04
N HIS A 84 18.21 -6.91 -5.12
CA HIS A 84 19.17 -5.80 -5.14
C HIS A 84 20.14 -5.80 -3.94
N SER A 85 20.00 -6.75 -3.03
CA SER A 85 20.76 -6.89 -1.77
C SER A 85 20.69 -5.68 -0.83
N THR A 86 19.89 -4.67 -1.16
CA THR A 86 19.70 -3.44 -0.39
C THR A 86 18.27 -2.93 -0.59
N LEU A 87 17.79 -2.10 0.34
CA LEU A 87 16.56 -1.31 0.18
C LEU A 87 16.91 0.14 -0.19
N PRO A 88 16.10 0.82 -1.01
CA PRO A 88 16.39 2.17 -1.46
C PRO A 88 16.23 3.19 -0.32
N ASP A 89 16.89 4.34 -0.36
CA ASP A 89 16.74 5.41 0.67
C ASP A 89 15.46 6.25 0.50
N ARG A 90 14.39 5.59 0.04
CA ARG A 90 13.06 6.14 -0.18
C ARG A 90 12.04 5.00 -0.14
N ARG A 91 10.77 5.35 0.04
CA ARG A 91 9.65 4.42 -0.03
C ARG A 91 9.64 3.66 -1.37
N ILE A 92 9.25 2.38 -1.36
CA ILE A 92 9.00 1.64 -2.59
C ILE A 92 7.56 1.94 -3.03
N THR A 93 7.43 2.49 -4.23
CA THR A 93 6.16 2.91 -4.81
C THR A 93 5.46 1.74 -5.49
N GLY A 94 4.17 1.58 -5.24
CA GLY A 94 3.32 0.63 -5.97
C GLY A 94 2.99 1.11 -7.39
N GLY A 95 2.50 0.20 -8.23
CA GLY A 95 2.01 0.55 -9.57
C GLY A 95 0.88 1.59 -9.50
N THR A 96 -0.11 1.37 -8.63
CA THR A 96 -1.26 2.28 -8.45
C THR A 96 -0.84 3.70 -8.09
N GLU A 97 0.14 3.87 -7.19
CA GLU A 97 0.62 5.20 -6.83
C GLU A 97 1.34 5.88 -8.00
N SER A 98 2.12 5.11 -8.76
CA SER A 98 2.83 5.63 -9.95
C SER A 98 1.84 6.09 -11.02
N ASP A 99 0.79 5.31 -11.26
CA ASP A 99 -0.28 5.64 -12.21
C ASP A 99 -1.09 6.86 -11.75
N ALA A 100 -1.42 6.93 -10.45
CA ALA A 100 -2.10 8.10 -9.88
C ALA A 100 -1.29 9.38 -10.07
N VAL A 101 0.03 9.32 -9.84
CA VAL A 101 0.93 10.46 -10.08
C VAL A 101 0.92 10.87 -11.56
N ALA A 102 0.98 9.91 -12.49
CA ALA A 102 0.94 10.20 -13.93
C ALA A 102 -0.39 10.81 -14.37
N ILE A 103 -1.52 10.33 -13.83
CA ILE A 103 -2.85 10.91 -14.09
C ILE A 103 -2.90 12.36 -13.61
N LEU A 104 -2.42 12.65 -12.40
CA LEU A 104 -2.39 14.01 -11.85
C LEU A 104 -1.53 14.95 -12.69
N GLU A 105 -0.38 14.49 -13.18
CA GLU A 105 0.47 15.27 -14.10
C GLU A 105 -0.24 15.55 -15.43
N ALA A 106 -0.93 14.56 -15.99
CA ALA A 106 -1.71 14.75 -17.22
C ALA A 106 -2.85 15.76 -17.02
N CYS A 107 -3.57 15.68 -15.91
CA CYS A 107 -4.62 16.64 -15.57
C CYS A 107 -4.08 18.07 -15.37
N ALA A 108 -2.90 18.19 -14.77
CA ALA A 108 -2.22 19.48 -14.61
C ALA A 108 -1.79 20.08 -15.95
N ALA A 109 -1.26 19.25 -16.87
CA ALA A 109 -0.89 19.68 -18.22
C ALA A 109 -2.10 20.12 -19.07
N LEU A 110 -3.30 19.62 -18.75
CA LEU A 110 -4.56 20.03 -19.37
C LEU A 110 -5.20 21.27 -18.72
N GLU A 111 -4.53 21.86 -17.71
CA GLU A 111 -5.00 23.06 -16.99
C GLU A 111 -6.43 22.92 -16.45
N LEU A 112 -6.81 21.71 -16.02
CA LEU A 112 -8.14 21.46 -15.48
C LEU A 112 -8.34 22.20 -14.16
N ASP A 113 -9.52 22.78 -13.97
CA ASP A 113 -9.88 23.46 -12.72
C ASP A 113 -9.76 22.49 -11.53
N ARG A 114 -8.93 22.85 -10.55
CA ARG A 114 -8.59 22.02 -9.38
C ARG A 114 -9.81 21.60 -8.57
N TYR A 115 -10.83 22.44 -8.48
CA TYR A 115 -12.01 22.15 -7.67
C TYR A 115 -12.90 21.11 -8.35
N ARG A 116 -13.11 21.27 -9.66
CA ARG A 116 -13.83 20.29 -10.47
C ARG A 116 -13.04 19.00 -10.73
N LEU A 117 -11.71 19.06 -10.70
CA LEU A 117 -10.83 17.92 -10.95
C LEU A 117 -11.03 16.81 -9.92
N SER A 118 -11.16 17.15 -8.64
CA SER A 118 -11.41 16.16 -7.58
C SER A 118 -12.69 15.37 -7.87
N ASP A 119 -13.81 16.05 -8.07
CA ASP A 119 -15.10 15.42 -8.35
C ASP A 119 -15.06 14.59 -9.65
N ALA A 120 -14.39 15.12 -10.68
CA ALA A 120 -14.23 14.42 -11.95
C ALA A 120 -13.41 13.13 -11.80
N LEU A 121 -12.34 13.13 -11.00
CA LEU A 121 -11.52 11.95 -10.75
C LEU A 121 -12.28 10.90 -9.94
N PHE A 122 -13.06 11.30 -8.92
CA PHE A 122 -13.93 10.37 -8.21
C PHE A 122 -15.00 9.77 -9.12
N GLN A 123 -15.65 10.58 -9.95
CA GLN A 123 -16.64 10.12 -10.92
C GLN A 123 -16.02 9.15 -11.95
N ALA A 124 -14.81 9.45 -12.45
CA ALA A 124 -14.08 8.59 -13.38
C ALA A 124 -13.72 7.25 -12.74
N ALA A 125 -13.22 7.25 -11.50
CA ALA A 125 -12.93 6.03 -10.76
C ALA A 125 -14.18 5.15 -10.60
N ALA A 126 -15.31 5.73 -10.17
CA ALA A 126 -16.57 5.01 -10.02
C ALA A 126 -17.05 4.42 -11.37
N LEU A 127 -16.96 5.17 -12.47
CA LEU A 127 -17.33 4.70 -13.80
C LEU A 127 -16.48 3.51 -14.24
N VAL A 128 -15.15 3.57 -14.07
CA VAL A 128 -14.25 2.47 -14.43
C VAL A 128 -14.56 1.22 -13.60
N HIS A 129 -14.77 1.37 -12.29
CA HIS A 129 -15.15 0.25 -11.43
C HIS A 129 -16.48 -0.37 -11.84
N HIS A 130 -17.53 0.43 -12.01
CA HIS A 130 -18.83 -0.07 -12.45
C HIS A 130 -18.78 -0.71 -13.85
N ALA A 131 -17.98 -0.17 -14.77
CA ALA A 131 -17.83 -0.74 -16.10
C ALA A 131 -17.18 -2.13 -16.05
N ALA A 132 -16.11 -2.31 -15.27
CA ALA A 132 -15.45 -3.61 -15.10
C ALA A 132 -16.44 -4.67 -14.58
N TYR A 133 -17.18 -4.35 -13.51
CA TYR A 133 -18.19 -5.27 -12.95
C TYR A 133 -19.33 -5.56 -13.92
N ARG A 134 -19.80 -4.60 -14.71
CA ARG A 134 -20.86 -4.85 -15.70
C ARG A 134 -20.41 -5.79 -16.81
N VAL A 135 -19.15 -5.74 -17.20
CA VAL A 135 -18.58 -6.61 -18.24
C VAL A 135 -18.35 -8.01 -17.70
N ASP A 136 -17.73 -8.12 -16.52
CA ASP A 136 -17.26 -9.40 -16.00
C ASP A 136 -18.34 -10.13 -15.17
N LEU A 137 -19.22 -9.38 -14.49
CA LEU A 137 -20.23 -9.87 -13.54
C LEU A 137 -21.57 -9.12 -13.69
N PRO A 138 -22.31 -9.30 -14.81
CA PRO A 138 -23.46 -8.48 -15.16
C PRO A 138 -24.63 -8.53 -14.16
N ASN A 139 -24.69 -9.56 -13.31
CA ASN A 139 -25.73 -9.76 -12.30
C ASN A 139 -25.24 -9.51 -10.86
N ILE A 140 -24.10 -8.86 -10.69
CA ILE A 140 -23.57 -8.56 -9.36
C ILE A 140 -24.48 -7.59 -8.62
N ASP A 141 -24.58 -7.76 -7.31
CA ASP A 141 -25.32 -6.84 -6.44
C ASP A 141 -24.69 -5.44 -6.51
N PRO A 142 -25.46 -4.39 -6.87
CA PRO A 142 -24.97 -3.01 -6.82
C PRO A 142 -24.43 -2.58 -5.46
N GLU A 143 -24.92 -3.16 -4.36
CA GLU A 143 -24.43 -2.89 -3.01
C GLU A 143 -22.97 -3.32 -2.86
N TYR A 144 -22.64 -4.50 -3.38
CA TYR A 144 -21.28 -5.02 -3.33
C TYR A 144 -20.30 -4.11 -4.07
N ILE A 145 -20.67 -3.62 -5.26
CA ILE A 145 -19.81 -2.67 -6.00
C ILE A 145 -19.59 -1.39 -5.20
N ARG A 146 -20.61 -0.88 -4.52
CA ARG A 146 -20.49 0.32 -3.69
C ARG A 146 -19.51 0.11 -2.54
N GLN A 147 -19.63 -1.01 -1.83
CA GLN A 147 -18.72 -1.37 -0.75
C GLN A 147 -17.26 -1.49 -1.22
N GLU A 148 -17.04 -2.05 -2.41
CA GLU A 148 -15.70 -2.11 -3.03
C GLU A 148 -15.15 -0.71 -3.32
N ILE A 149 -15.93 0.18 -3.94
CA ILE A 149 -15.51 1.55 -4.22
C ILE A 149 -15.18 2.30 -2.93
N GLU A 150 -16.01 2.19 -1.90
CA GLU A 150 -15.75 2.80 -0.59
C GLU A 150 -14.47 2.24 0.05
N GLY A 151 -14.23 0.93 -0.06
CA GLY A 151 -12.99 0.30 0.39
C GLY A 151 -11.76 0.88 -0.31
N ARG A 152 -11.85 1.11 -1.63
CA ARG A 152 -10.76 1.74 -2.39
C ARG A 152 -10.53 3.20 -1.99
N ALA A 153 -11.60 3.95 -1.75
CA ALA A 153 -11.49 5.34 -1.29
C ALA A 153 -10.80 5.42 0.09
N ARG A 154 -11.19 4.55 1.04
CA ARG A 154 -10.51 4.45 2.35
C ARG A 154 -9.04 4.08 2.20
N LEU A 155 -8.71 3.14 1.32
CA LEU A 155 -7.33 2.77 1.05
C LEU A 155 -6.53 3.94 0.46
N ALA A 156 -7.10 4.69 -0.48
CA ALA A 156 -6.44 5.86 -1.06
C ALA A 156 -6.17 6.97 -0.03
N ASP A 157 -7.14 7.24 0.85
CA ASP A 157 -6.99 8.17 1.97
C ASP A 157 -5.84 7.75 2.89
N TYR A 158 -5.76 6.44 3.19
CA TYR A 158 -4.73 5.87 4.04
C TYR A 158 -3.30 6.15 3.54
N PHE A 159 -3.03 5.97 2.25
CA PHE A 159 -1.71 6.26 1.65
C PHE A 159 -1.45 7.76 1.41
N SER A 160 -2.50 8.60 1.44
CA SER A 160 -2.41 10.01 1.04
C SER A 160 -1.38 10.78 1.87
N ARG A 161 -1.26 10.50 3.16
CA ARG A 161 -0.34 11.20 4.07
C ARG A 161 1.12 11.04 3.63
N ASP A 162 1.55 9.83 3.31
CA ASP A 162 2.93 9.57 2.88
C ASP A 162 3.24 10.22 1.52
N ILE A 163 2.30 10.13 0.59
CA ILE A 163 2.41 10.73 -0.75
C ILE A 163 2.48 12.27 -0.65
N LEU A 164 1.64 12.89 0.17
CA LEU A 164 1.63 14.35 0.38
C LEU A 164 2.91 14.82 1.08
N ASN A 165 3.40 14.06 2.08
CA ASN A 165 4.66 14.37 2.75
C ASN A 165 5.85 14.34 1.79
N GLU A 166 5.93 13.32 0.93
CA GLU A 166 6.94 13.22 -0.13
C GLU A 166 6.87 14.42 -1.10
N ALA A 167 5.66 14.74 -1.58
CA ALA A 167 5.42 15.85 -2.47
C ALA A 167 5.82 17.21 -1.85
N GLN A 168 5.49 17.46 -0.58
CA GLN A 168 5.83 18.71 0.12
C GLN A 168 7.32 18.84 0.39
N LYS A 169 7.98 17.75 0.82
CA LYS A 169 9.41 17.74 1.15
C LYS A 169 10.30 17.68 -0.09
N GLY A 170 9.74 17.36 -1.27
CA GLY A 170 10.49 17.20 -2.50
C GLY A 170 11.40 15.97 -2.50
N VAL A 171 11.03 14.93 -1.75
CA VAL A 171 11.79 13.67 -1.62
C VAL A 171 10.90 12.47 -1.92
N GLY A 172 11.50 11.35 -2.31
CA GLY A 172 10.73 10.15 -2.64
C GLY A 172 10.19 10.14 -4.08
N ALA A 173 9.25 9.24 -4.34
CA ALA A 173 8.72 9.03 -5.69
C ALA A 173 7.61 10.02 -6.06
N ALA A 174 6.87 10.50 -5.06
CA ALA A 174 5.83 11.50 -5.24
C ALA A 174 6.36 12.95 -5.21
N ALA A 175 7.69 13.17 -5.06
CA ALA A 175 8.30 14.50 -5.02
C ALA A 175 7.87 15.42 -6.19
N LYS A 176 7.70 14.85 -7.40
CA LYS A 176 7.29 15.59 -8.60
C LYS A 176 5.88 16.17 -8.51
N LEU A 177 5.00 15.58 -7.71
CA LEU A 177 3.66 16.12 -7.43
C LEU A 177 3.70 17.44 -6.65
N GLY A 178 4.83 17.80 -6.03
CA GLY A 178 4.95 19.01 -5.24
C GLY A 178 4.49 20.28 -5.97
N ARG A 179 4.84 20.41 -7.26
CA ARG A 179 4.42 21.56 -8.08
C ARG A 179 2.93 21.54 -8.43
N THR A 180 2.38 20.36 -8.66
CA THR A 180 0.98 20.15 -9.05
C THR A 180 0.04 20.34 -7.86
N LEU A 181 0.37 19.75 -6.71
CA LEU A 181 -0.48 19.74 -5.52
C LEU A 181 -0.27 20.97 -4.63
N PHE A 182 0.93 21.54 -4.64
CA PHE A 182 1.30 22.70 -3.82
C PHE A 182 1.94 23.81 -4.67
N PRO A 183 1.20 24.37 -5.67
CA PRO A 183 1.72 25.46 -6.47
C PRO A 183 2.04 26.66 -5.55
N ARG A 184 3.28 27.14 -5.60
CA ARG A 184 3.66 28.37 -4.90
C ARG A 184 3.02 29.55 -5.65
N HIS A 185 2.18 30.30 -4.96
CA HIS A 185 1.66 31.59 -5.42
C HIS A 185 2.74 32.67 -5.36
#